data_AF-A0A957KHF1-F1
#
_entry.id   AF-A0A957KHF1-F1
#
_cell.length_a   1.000
_cell.length_b   1.000
_cell.length_c   1.000
_cell.angle_alpha   90.00
_cell.angle_beta   90.00
_cell.angle_gamma   90.00
#
_symmetry.space_group_name_H-M   'P 1'
#
loop_
_entity.id
_entity.type
_entity.pdbx_description
1 polymer ?
#
loop_
_entity_poly.entity_id
_entity_poly.type
_entity_poly.pdbx_seq_one_letter_code
_entity_poly.pdbx_strand_id
1 'polypeptide(L)'
;PTAIPPTTLPTITPVATFDPTPDYNALAELMANEAWAEALAAIVAFQTANPSFERRQTDIWLYEAHIAYGLELLQTEAIELGLFHLDQAEELGDLPLEVQDQRGWAELYLTGLAFYGVDWSAALYYFRQLCLAAPFYQNSCDRFQTALITYADQYVAAQDFCPAVPLYREALDYGSTTLLREKLNTAVTGCAEATPTPEPAPITDTVPISGTVPTQGDD
;
A
#
# COMPACT_ATOMS: atom_id res chain seq x y z
N PRO A 1 -54.28 14.53 -74.23
CA PRO A 1 -52.95 14.48 -73.56
C PRO A 1 -53.06 15.00 -72.12
N THR A 2 -53.20 14.09 -71.16
CA THR A 2 -53.33 14.41 -69.74
C THR A 2 -51.93 14.56 -69.14
N ALA A 3 -51.63 15.73 -68.58
CA ALA A 3 -50.32 16.01 -67.96
C ALA A 3 -50.22 15.33 -66.59
N ILE A 4 -49.11 14.63 -66.34
CA ILE A 4 -48.80 14.00 -65.06
C ILE A 4 -48.28 15.08 -64.10
N PRO A 5 -48.76 15.15 -62.84
CA PRO A 5 -48.27 16.13 -61.87
C PRO A 5 -46.81 15.83 -61.46
N PRO A 6 -46.00 16.85 -61.14
CA PRO A 6 -44.61 16.64 -60.72
C PRO A 6 -44.55 15.96 -59.36
N THR A 7 -43.78 14.88 -59.26
CA THR A 7 -43.45 14.21 -58.00
C THR A 7 -42.51 15.10 -57.17
N THR A 8 -42.95 15.51 -55.98
CA THR A 8 -42.10 16.19 -55.00
C THR A 8 -41.15 15.19 -54.35
N LEU A 9 -39.84 15.40 -54.51
CA LEU A 9 -38.81 14.64 -53.81
C LEU A 9 -38.84 14.99 -52.31
N PRO A 10 -38.74 14.03 -51.38
CA PRO A 10 -38.67 14.34 -49.95
C PRO A 10 -37.42 15.19 -49.65
N THR A 11 -37.63 16.31 -48.95
CA THR A 11 -36.56 17.12 -48.39
C THR A 11 -35.87 16.34 -47.28
N ILE A 12 -34.58 16.06 -47.43
CA ILE A 12 -33.77 15.42 -46.40
C ILE A 12 -33.54 16.45 -45.28
N THR A 13 -34.12 16.23 -44.10
CA THR A 13 -33.81 17.05 -42.92
C THR A 13 -32.36 16.79 -42.53
N PRO A 14 -31.50 17.81 -42.37
CA PRO A 14 -30.14 17.59 -41.88
C PRO A 14 -30.21 16.96 -40.49
N VAL A 15 -29.57 15.80 -40.33
CA VAL A 15 -29.37 15.17 -39.02
C VAL A 15 -28.56 16.15 -38.17
N ALA A 16 -29.01 16.44 -36.95
CA ALA A 16 -28.24 17.24 -36.02
C ALA A 16 -26.85 16.59 -35.85
N THR A 17 -25.80 17.31 -36.24
CA THR A 17 -24.43 16.89 -35.99
C THR A 17 -24.22 16.84 -34.49
N PHE A 18 -23.86 15.67 -33.97
CA PHE A 18 -23.47 15.51 -32.57
C PHE A 18 -22.19 16.33 -32.33
N ASP A 19 -22.25 17.24 -31.35
CA ASP A 19 -21.13 18.10 -30.96
C ASP A 19 -20.71 17.72 -29.52
N PRO A 20 -19.52 17.09 -29.34
CA PRO A 20 -19.03 16.69 -28.03
C PRO A 20 -18.41 17.85 -27.22
N THR A 21 -18.35 19.06 -27.77
CA THR A 21 -17.70 20.22 -27.12
C THR A 21 -18.26 20.54 -25.72
N PRO A 22 -19.58 20.54 -25.47
CA PRO A 22 -20.11 20.78 -24.12
C PRO A 22 -19.64 19.75 -23.10
N ASP A 23 -19.66 18.46 -23.46
CA ASP A 23 -19.23 17.37 -22.59
C ASP A 23 -17.71 17.44 -22.33
N TYR A 24 -16.92 17.79 -23.35
CA TYR A 24 -15.48 17.99 -23.21
C TYR A 24 -15.16 19.15 -22.25
N ASN A 25 -15.87 20.27 -22.34
CA ASN A 25 -15.69 21.40 -21.42
C ASN A 25 -16.05 21.02 -19.98
N ALA A 26 -17.05 20.16 -19.79
CA ALA A 26 -17.38 19.64 -18.46
C ALA A 26 -16.24 18.79 -17.87
N LEU A 27 -15.47 18.06 -18.69
CA LEU A 27 -14.27 17.36 -18.20
C LEU A 27 -13.23 18.35 -17.68
N ALA A 28 -12.99 19.44 -18.42
CA ALA A 28 -12.05 20.48 -18.00
C ALA A 28 -12.46 21.12 -16.67
N GLU A 29 -13.76 21.33 -16.45
CA GLU A 29 -14.30 21.81 -15.17
C GLU A 29 -14.08 20.81 -14.03
N LEU A 30 -14.29 19.51 -14.26
CA LEU A 30 -14.01 18.48 -13.26
C LEU A 30 -12.53 18.45 -12.88
N MET A 31 -11.63 18.50 -13.86
CA MET A 31 -10.18 18.59 -13.64
C MET A 31 -9.80 19.86 -12.87
N ALA A 32 -10.36 21.01 -13.24
CA ALA A 32 -10.06 22.28 -12.58
C ALA A 32 -10.58 22.37 -11.14
N ASN A 33 -11.65 21.63 -10.84
CA ASN A 33 -12.22 21.54 -9.49
C ASN A 33 -11.62 20.40 -8.65
N GLU A 34 -10.61 19.69 -9.17
CA GLU A 34 -9.98 18.55 -8.49
C GLU A 34 -10.99 17.44 -8.11
N ALA A 35 -12.07 17.32 -8.89
CA ALA A 35 -13.11 16.32 -8.68
C ALA A 35 -12.68 14.96 -9.27
N TRP A 36 -11.58 14.40 -8.77
CA TRP A 36 -10.84 13.36 -9.48
C TRP A 36 -11.62 12.07 -9.72
N ALA A 37 -12.39 11.61 -8.72
CA ALA A 37 -13.20 10.41 -8.85
C ALA A 37 -14.27 10.57 -9.96
N GLU A 38 -14.97 11.70 -9.97
CA GLU A 38 -15.93 12.04 -11.02
C GLU A 38 -15.24 12.28 -12.37
N ALA A 39 -14.08 12.95 -12.39
CA ALA A 39 -13.30 13.22 -13.59
C ALA A 39 -12.88 11.92 -14.28
N LEU A 40 -12.32 10.95 -13.54
CA LEU A 40 -11.89 9.66 -14.07
C LEU A 40 -13.05 8.91 -14.76
N ALA A 41 -14.20 8.81 -14.08
CA ALA A 41 -15.38 8.17 -14.65
C ALA A 41 -15.89 8.89 -15.90
N ALA A 42 -15.93 10.23 -15.87
CA ALA A 42 -16.39 11.05 -16.98
C ALA A 42 -15.45 11.00 -18.18
N ILE A 43 -14.13 11.04 -17.97
CA ILE A 43 -13.12 10.97 -19.03
C ILE A 43 -13.21 9.63 -19.76
N VAL A 44 -13.28 8.50 -19.04
CA VAL A 44 -13.39 7.16 -19.66
C VAL A 44 -14.68 7.04 -20.47
N ALA A 45 -15.81 7.50 -19.93
CA ALA A 45 -17.09 7.51 -20.64
C ALA A 45 -17.03 8.39 -21.90
N PHE A 46 -16.44 9.58 -21.80
CA PHE A 46 -16.26 10.50 -22.91
C PHE A 46 -15.37 9.90 -24.01
N GLN A 47 -14.22 9.31 -23.65
CA GLN A 47 -13.32 8.66 -24.61
C GLN A 47 -13.98 7.47 -25.31
N THR A 48 -14.87 6.75 -24.62
CA THR A 48 -15.62 5.63 -25.21
C THR A 48 -16.64 6.14 -26.24
N ALA A 49 -17.36 7.23 -25.93
CA ALA A 49 -18.34 7.83 -26.82
C ALA A 49 -17.70 8.61 -27.98
N ASN A 50 -16.52 9.20 -27.75
CA ASN A 50 -15.83 10.11 -28.66
C ASN A 50 -14.36 9.72 -28.89
N PRO A 51 -14.05 8.57 -29.54
CA PRO A 51 -12.70 8.00 -29.53
C PRO A 51 -11.60 8.88 -30.14
N SER A 52 -11.95 9.81 -31.04
CA SER A 52 -11.01 10.68 -31.74
C SER A 52 -11.03 12.15 -31.29
N PHE A 53 -12.02 12.57 -30.51
CA PHE A 53 -12.19 13.98 -30.16
C PHE A 53 -11.25 14.35 -29.02
N GLU A 54 -10.34 15.32 -29.25
CA GLU A 54 -9.35 15.79 -28.26
C GLU A 54 -8.65 14.67 -27.50
N ARG A 55 -8.43 13.52 -28.18
CA ARG A 55 -8.00 12.28 -27.55
C ARG A 55 -6.70 12.46 -26.75
N ARG A 56 -5.73 13.16 -27.32
CA ARG A 56 -4.45 13.47 -26.65
C ARG A 56 -4.66 14.19 -25.32
N GLN A 57 -5.52 15.21 -25.28
CA GLN A 57 -5.73 15.99 -24.06
C GLN A 57 -6.49 15.17 -23.02
N THR A 58 -7.47 14.38 -23.44
CA THR A 58 -8.20 13.50 -22.51
C THR A 58 -7.33 12.37 -21.96
N ASP A 59 -6.34 11.85 -22.71
CA ASP A 59 -5.34 10.91 -22.21
C ASP A 59 -4.43 11.54 -21.16
N ILE A 60 -4.00 12.80 -21.38
CA ILE A 60 -3.23 13.57 -20.38
C ILE A 60 -4.04 13.76 -19.10
N TRP A 61 -5.31 14.18 -19.21
CA TRP A 61 -6.17 14.34 -18.04
C TRP A 61 -6.44 13.04 -17.31
N LEU A 62 -6.61 11.92 -18.03
CA LEU A 62 -6.79 10.61 -17.41
C LEU A 62 -5.57 10.24 -16.56
N TYR A 63 -4.37 10.40 -17.12
CA TYR A 63 -3.10 10.18 -16.42
C TYR A 63 -2.94 11.08 -15.18
N GLU A 64 -3.16 12.39 -15.34
CA GLU A 64 -3.05 13.37 -14.25
C GLU A 64 -4.06 13.09 -13.13
N ALA A 65 -5.31 12.77 -13.47
CA ALA A 65 -6.35 12.46 -12.50
C ALA A 65 -6.06 11.16 -11.73
N HIS A 66 -5.51 10.15 -12.40
CA HIS A 66 -5.08 8.91 -11.74
C HIS A 66 -3.97 9.17 -10.72
N ILE A 67 -2.96 9.98 -11.07
CA ILE A 67 -1.92 10.37 -10.12
C ILE A 67 -2.50 11.14 -8.94
N ALA A 68 -3.25 12.21 -9.20
CA ALA A 68 -3.77 13.08 -8.16
C ALA A 68 -4.68 12.32 -7.19
N TYR A 69 -5.62 11.54 -7.71
CA TYR A 69 -6.53 10.75 -6.87
C TYR A 69 -5.80 9.63 -6.11
N GLY A 70 -4.84 8.97 -6.78
CA GLY A 70 -4.00 7.97 -6.15
C GLY A 70 -3.29 8.52 -4.91
N LEU A 71 -2.61 9.66 -5.06
CA LEU A 71 -1.90 10.34 -3.98
C LEU A 71 -2.81 10.77 -2.83
N GLU A 72 -4.01 11.29 -3.11
CA GLU A 72 -4.98 11.61 -2.07
C GLU A 72 -5.36 10.37 -1.26
N LEU A 73 -5.65 9.27 -1.94
CA LEU A 73 -6.07 8.02 -1.30
C LEU A 73 -4.95 7.36 -0.48
N LEU A 74 -3.68 7.51 -0.88
CA LEU A 74 -2.53 7.02 -0.10
C LEU A 74 -2.47 7.64 1.31
N GLN A 75 -3.10 8.80 1.55
CA GLN A 75 -3.14 9.45 2.85
C GLN A 75 -4.36 9.04 3.70
N THR A 76 -5.16 8.08 3.21
CA THR A 76 -6.40 7.62 3.86
C THR A 76 -6.30 6.14 4.23
N GLU A 77 -7.41 5.54 4.64
CA GLU A 77 -7.52 4.08 4.82
C GLU A 77 -7.65 3.34 3.47
N ALA A 78 -7.90 4.04 2.36
CA ALA A 78 -8.08 3.46 1.03
C ALA A 78 -6.75 3.33 0.26
N ILE A 79 -5.66 2.98 0.93
CA ILE A 79 -4.30 2.96 0.35
C ILE A 79 -4.22 2.01 -0.85
N GLU A 80 -4.83 0.83 -0.77
CA GLU A 80 -4.86 -0.14 -1.88
C GLU A 80 -5.53 0.43 -3.13
N LEU A 81 -6.61 1.20 -2.96
CA LEU A 81 -7.26 1.89 -4.07
C LEU A 81 -6.36 3.01 -4.62
N GLY A 82 -5.65 3.72 -3.75
CA GLY A 82 -4.65 4.71 -4.17
C GLY A 82 -3.54 4.09 -5.02
N LEU A 83 -2.98 2.97 -4.59
CA LEU A 83 -1.97 2.20 -5.33
C LEU A 83 -2.50 1.74 -6.69
N PHE A 84 -3.74 1.25 -6.74
CA PHE A 84 -4.41 0.89 -7.98
C PHE A 84 -4.49 2.07 -8.96
N HIS A 85 -4.85 3.27 -8.51
CA HIS A 85 -4.87 4.43 -9.41
C HIS A 85 -3.47 4.80 -9.92
N LEU A 86 -2.43 4.63 -9.10
CA LEU A 86 -1.05 4.82 -9.56
C LEU A 86 -0.63 3.76 -10.59
N ASP A 87 -1.08 2.50 -10.45
CA ASP A 87 -0.85 1.46 -11.47
C ASP A 87 -1.50 1.86 -12.81
N GLN A 88 -2.74 2.37 -12.76
CA GLN A 88 -3.43 2.83 -13.96
C GLN A 88 -2.75 4.04 -14.61
N ALA A 89 -2.17 4.96 -13.83
CA ALA A 89 -1.36 6.04 -14.38
C ALA A 89 -0.09 5.50 -15.07
N GLU A 90 0.56 4.48 -14.49
CA GLU A 90 1.77 3.86 -15.05
C GLU A 90 1.54 3.15 -16.40
N GLU A 91 0.32 2.65 -16.63
CA GLU A 91 -0.09 2.13 -17.95
C GLU A 91 -0.17 3.24 -19.02
N LEU A 92 -0.39 4.50 -18.61
CA LEU A 92 -0.55 5.66 -19.50
C LEU A 92 0.77 6.44 -19.68
N GLY A 93 1.68 6.38 -18.72
CA GLY A 93 2.99 7.04 -18.76
C GLY A 93 3.81 6.82 -17.50
N ASP A 94 5.11 7.15 -17.56
CA ASP A 94 6.04 6.96 -16.43
C ASP A 94 5.64 7.83 -15.22
N LEU A 95 5.56 7.21 -14.03
CA LEU A 95 5.30 7.93 -12.79
C LEU A 95 6.48 8.86 -12.42
N PRO A 96 6.22 10.13 -12.02
CA PRO A 96 7.26 10.99 -11.48
C PRO A 96 7.92 10.38 -10.25
N LEU A 97 9.21 10.65 -10.04
CA LEU A 97 9.98 10.06 -8.93
C LEU A 97 9.31 10.26 -7.56
N GLU A 98 8.77 11.45 -7.29
CA GLU A 98 8.08 11.76 -6.03
C GLU A 98 6.81 10.90 -5.82
N VAL A 99 6.13 10.52 -6.91
CA VAL A 99 4.96 9.62 -6.85
C VAL A 99 5.42 8.18 -6.55
N GLN A 100 6.55 7.76 -7.12
CA GLN A 100 7.13 6.44 -6.83
C GLN A 100 7.59 6.33 -5.37
N ASP A 101 8.18 7.40 -4.81
CA ASP A 101 8.55 7.46 -3.39
C ASP A 101 7.31 7.29 -2.49
N GLN A 102 6.23 8.01 -2.79
CA GLN A 102 4.96 7.90 -2.04
C GLN A 102 4.31 6.51 -2.16
N ARG A 103 4.35 5.89 -3.35
CA ARG A 103 3.96 4.49 -3.54
C ARG A 103 4.77 3.57 -2.64
N GLY A 104 6.09 3.71 -2.61
CA GLY A 104 6.96 2.88 -1.76
C GLY A 104 6.65 3.03 -0.27
N TRP A 105 6.35 4.24 0.20
CA TRP A 105 5.93 4.48 1.58
C TRP A 105 4.58 3.83 1.91
N ALA A 106 3.61 3.92 0.99
CA ALA A 106 2.31 3.28 1.10
C ALA A 106 2.41 1.75 1.18
N GLU A 107 3.24 1.15 0.33
CA GLU A 107 3.49 -0.30 0.33
C GLU A 107 4.14 -0.77 1.64
N LEU A 108 5.14 -0.04 2.15
CA LEU A 108 5.74 -0.32 3.46
C LEU A 108 4.69 -0.23 4.58
N TYR A 109 3.82 0.77 4.54
CA TYR A 109 2.78 0.95 5.54
C TYR A 109 1.75 -0.18 5.52
N LEU A 110 1.21 -0.53 4.34
CA LEU A 110 0.28 -1.65 4.17
C LEU A 110 0.91 -2.98 4.59
N THR A 111 2.16 -3.22 4.21
CA THR A 111 2.86 -4.45 4.58
C THR A 111 3.09 -4.52 6.09
N GLY A 112 3.51 -3.42 6.72
CA GLY A 112 3.64 -3.34 8.18
C GLY A 112 2.30 -3.58 8.89
N LEU A 113 1.21 -3.04 8.37
CA LEU A 113 -0.14 -3.26 8.87
C LEU A 113 -0.58 -4.72 8.79
N ALA A 114 -0.27 -5.42 7.69
CA ALA A 114 -0.64 -6.82 7.49
C ALA A 114 -0.07 -7.76 8.57
N PHE A 115 1.08 -7.41 9.14
CA PHE A 115 1.72 -8.15 10.24
C PHE A 115 1.37 -7.62 11.63
N TYR A 116 0.73 -6.45 11.72
CA TYR A 116 0.45 -5.80 12.99
C TYR A 116 -0.52 -6.61 13.85
N GLY A 117 -0.13 -6.96 15.08
CA GLY A 117 -0.92 -7.86 15.93
C GLY A 117 -0.76 -9.35 15.64
N VAL A 118 -0.03 -9.72 14.59
CA VAL A 118 0.15 -11.13 14.15
C VAL A 118 1.61 -11.54 14.29
N ASP A 119 2.52 -10.79 13.67
CA ASP A 119 3.97 -10.97 13.76
C ASP A 119 4.63 -9.61 14.00
N TRP A 120 4.95 -9.34 15.27
CA TRP A 120 5.54 -8.07 15.64
C TRP A 120 6.96 -7.90 15.11
N SER A 121 7.70 -8.98 14.89
CA SER A 121 9.05 -8.90 14.33
C SER A 121 9.01 -8.41 12.87
N ALA A 122 8.06 -8.94 12.09
CA ALA A 122 7.82 -8.51 10.72
C ALA A 122 7.26 -7.07 10.70
N ALA A 123 6.26 -6.76 11.52
CA ALA A 123 5.71 -5.40 11.60
C ALA A 123 6.79 -4.36 11.95
N LEU A 124 7.67 -4.66 12.91
CA LEU A 124 8.80 -3.82 13.28
C LEU A 124 9.75 -3.56 12.11
N TYR A 125 10.05 -4.58 11.31
CA TYR A 125 10.95 -4.45 10.17
C TYR A 125 10.43 -3.42 9.15
N TYR A 126 9.14 -3.47 8.81
CA TYR A 126 8.54 -2.54 7.85
C TYR A 126 8.35 -1.15 8.43
N PHE A 127 7.81 -1.03 9.65
CA PHE A 127 7.60 0.28 10.27
C PHE A 127 8.90 1.00 10.64
N ARG A 128 10.00 0.27 10.93
CA ARG A 128 11.32 0.88 11.12
C ARG A 128 11.80 1.57 9.85
N GLN A 129 11.72 0.87 8.71
CA GLN A 129 12.13 1.43 7.43
C GLN A 129 11.27 2.64 7.06
N LEU A 130 9.95 2.52 7.24
CA LEU A 130 9.04 3.60 6.93
C LEU A 130 9.25 4.82 7.83
N CYS A 131 9.39 4.63 9.15
CA CYS A 131 9.63 5.75 10.05
C CYS A 131 10.98 6.45 9.79
N LEU A 132 12.00 5.72 9.35
CA LEU A 132 13.29 6.31 8.96
C LEU A 132 13.20 7.07 7.62
N ALA A 133 12.48 6.54 6.64
CA ALA A 133 12.37 7.12 5.30
C ALA A 133 11.35 8.28 5.23
N ALA A 134 10.20 8.11 5.88
CA ALA A 134 9.07 9.02 5.85
C ALA A 134 8.37 9.07 7.23
N PRO A 135 8.99 9.72 8.24
CA PRO A 135 8.43 9.84 9.58
C PRO A 135 7.09 10.61 9.64
N PHE A 136 6.78 11.35 8.59
CA PHE A 136 5.53 12.10 8.42
C PHE A 136 4.42 11.29 7.73
N TYR A 137 4.73 10.11 7.20
CA TYR A 137 3.77 9.30 6.47
C TYR A 137 2.79 8.63 7.44
N GLN A 138 1.58 9.18 7.49
CA GLN A 138 0.55 8.82 8.46
C GLN A 138 1.13 8.74 9.90
N ASN A 139 0.84 7.67 10.64
CA ASN A 139 1.34 7.43 12.00
C ASN A 139 2.45 6.37 12.03
N SER A 140 3.32 6.35 11.02
CA SER A 140 4.37 5.32 10.85
C SER A 140 5.25 5.14 12.09
N CYS A 141 5.75 6.23 12.68
CA CYS A 141 6.59 6.20 13.86
C CYS A 141 5.84 5.81 15.14
N ASP A 142 4.56 6.19 15.28
CA ASP A 142 3.73 5.77 16.41
C ASP A 142 3.46 4.26 16.36
N ARG A 143 3.20 3.73 15.16
CA ARG A 143 3.04 2.29 14.93
C ARG A 143 4.33 1.54 15.18
N PHE A 144 5.47 2.09 14.75
CA PHE A 144 6.78 1.53 15.05
C PHE A 144 7.01 1.43 16.57
N GLN A 145 6.79 2.52 17.29
CA GLN A 145 6.93 2.55 18.74
C GLN A 145 6.00 1.55 19.44
N THR A 146 4.73 1.50 19.02
CA THR A 146 3.76 0.58 19.61
C THR A 146 4.14 -0.87 19.35
N ALA A 147 4.66 -1.19 18.16
CA ALA A 147 5.18 -2.51 17.86
C ALA A 147 6.40 -2.86 18.73
N LEU A 148 7.32 -1.91 19.00
CA LEU A 148 8.48 -2.13 19.88
C LEU A 148 8.03 -2.49 21.29
N ILE A 149 7.12 -1.69 21.85
CA ILE A 149 6.57 -1.89 23.20
C ILE A 149 5.86 -3.22 23.30
N THR A 150 5.00 -3.53 22.32
CA THR A 150 4.18 -4.73 22.36
C THR A 150 5.02 -6.00 22.18
N TYR A 151 6.04 -5.96 21.32
CA TYR A 151 6.95 -7.08 21.16
C TYR A 151 7.79 -7.31 22.42
N ALA A 152 8.27 -6.24 23.05
CA ALA A 152 8.95 -6.32 24.34
C ALA A 152 8.05 -6.88 25.45
N ASP A 153 6.76 -6.52 25.45
CA ASP A 153 5.77 -7.07 26.38
C ASP A 153 5.59 -8.59 26.22
N GLN A 154 5.69 -9.13 25.00
CA GLN A 154 5.62 -10.59 24.78
C GLN A 154 6.78 -11.33 25.43
N TYR A 155 8.00 -10.79 25.30
CA TYR A 155 9.18 -11.31 25.98
C TYR A 155 9.04 -11.29 27.50
N VAL A 156 8.56 -10.17 28.06
CA VAL A 156 8.28 -10.05 29.49
C VAL A 156 7.22 -11.04 29.95
N ALA A 157 6.13 -11.21 29.19
CA ALA A 157 5.08 -12.17 29.50
C ALA A 157 5.57 -13.63 29.48
N ALA A 158 6.57 -13.93 28.64
CA ALA A 158 7.25 -15.22 28.60
C ALA A 158 8.34 -15.38 29.69
N GLN A 159 8.52 -14.39 30.56
CA GLN A 159 9.62 -14.29 31.54
C GLN A 159 11.03 -14.28 30.92
N ASP A 160 11.13 -14.01 29.62
CA ASP A 160 12.38 -13.83 28.90
C ASP A 160 12.71 -12.32 28.84
N PHE A 161 13.18 -11.77 29.94
CA PHE A 161 13.28 -10.32 30.10
C PHE A 161 14.41 -9.67 29.28
N CYS A 162 15.49 -10.41 29.01
CA CYS A 162 16.70 -9.82 28.42
C CYS A 162 16.49 -9.31 26.99
N PRO A 163 15.80 -10.02 26.08
CA PRO A 163 15.46 -9.51 24.76
C PRO A 163 14.50 -8.30 24.78
N ALA A 164 13.69 -8.14 25.83
CA ALA A 164 12.78 -7.00 25.96
C ALA A 164 13.50 -5.66 26.21
N VAL A 165 14.64 -5.68 26.91
CA VAL A 165 15.39 -4.48 27.29
C VAL A 165 15.76 -3.58 26.09
N PRO A 166 16.43 -4.08 25.02
CA PRO A 166 16.77 -3.23 23.88
C PRO A 166 15.52 -2.67 23.16
N LEU A 167 14.43 -3.44 23.08
CA LEU A 167 13.19 -3.01 22.43
C LEU A 167 12.54 -1.83 23.19
N TYR A 168 12.44 -1.92 24.52
CA TYR A 168 11.93 -0.81 25.33
C TYR A 168 12.82 0.42 25.29
N ARG A 169 14.16 0.23 25.23
CA ARG A 169 15.09 1.35 25.11
C ARG A 169 14.89 2.09 23.79
N GLU A 170 14.81 1.36 22.68
CA GLU A 170 14.53 1.97 21.38
C GLU A 170 13.15 2.65 21.37
N ALA A 171 12.13 2.06 22.00
CA ALA A 171 10.81 2.68 22.08
C ALA A 171 10.82 4.06 22.79
N LEU A 172 11.73 4.28 23.75
CA LEU A 172 11.86 5.57 24.45
C LEU A 172 12.34 6.70 23.54
N ASP A 173 13.05 6.39 22.44
CA ASP A 173 13.54 7.37 21.48
C ASP A 173 12.39 7.99 20.65
N TYR A 174 11.26 7.28 20.55
CA TYR A 174 10.06 7.72 19.83
C TYR A 174 8.97 8.30 20.73
N GLY A 175 9.20 8.32 22.05
CA GLY A 175 8.30 8.89 23.04
C GLY A 175 8.47 8.25 24.41
N SER A 176 8.39 9.07 25.47
CA SER A 176 8.61 8.59 26.84
C SER A 176 7.39 8.82 27.72
N THR A 177 6.87 7.74 28.29
CA THR A 177 5.83 7.78 29.32
C THR A 177 6.35 7.18 30.62
N THR A 178 5.70 7.48 31.74
CA THR A 178 6.03 6.86 33.03
C THR A 178 5.84 5.34 32.98
N LEU A 179 4.77 4.88 32.34
CA LEU A 179 4.50 3.46 32.14
C LEU A 179 5.61 2.77 31.32
N LEU A 180 6.08 3.38 30.23
CA LEU A 180 7.16 2.80 29.42
C LEU A 180 8.48 2.70 30.21
N ARG A 181 8.80 3.70 31.03
CA ARG A 181 9.98 3.67 31.92
C ARG A 181 9.86 2.58 32.98
N GLU A 182 8.68 2.35 33.53
CA GLU A 182 8.41 1.26 34.48
C GLU A 182 8.54 -0.12 33.84
N LYS A 183 8.04 -0.29 32.61
CA LYS A 183 8.22 -1.51 31.80
C LYS A 183 9.70 -1.82 31.58
N LEU A 184 10.48 -0.80 31.17
CA LEU A 184 11.93 -0.95 31.01
C LEU A 184 12.63 -1.36 32.31
N ASN A 185 12.31 -0.69 33.44
CA ASN A 185 12.90 -1.04 34.74
C ASN A 185 12.58 -2.48 35.14
N THR A 186 11.34 -2.91 34.92
CA THR A 186 10.91 -4.31 35.18
C THR A 186 11.72 -5.29 34.36
N ALA A 187 11.89 -5.03 33.05
CA ALA A 187 12.69 -5.87 32.17
C ALA A 187 14.18 -5.91 32.57
N VAL A 188 14.76 -4.77 32.96
CA VAL A 188 16.16 -4.70 33.41
C VAL A 188 16.38 -5.50 34.69
N THR A 189 15.51 -5.37 35.69
CA THR A 189 15.60 -6.14 36.93
C THR A 189 15.42 -7.64 36.66
N GLY A 190 14.39 -8.02 35.91
CA GLY A 190 14.14 -9.42 35.56
C GLY A 190 15.29 -10.05 34.77
N CYS A 191 15.92 -9.29 33.87
CA CYS A 191 17.09 -9.76 33.13
C CYS A 191 18.32 -9.95 34.03
N ALA A 192 18.54 -9.06 35.01
CA ALA A 192 19.66 -9.16 35.95
C ALA A 192 19.51 -10.35 36.92
N GLU A 193 18.27 -10.74 37.24
CA GLU A 193 17.95 -11.87 38.12
C GLU A 193 17.93 -13.22 37.38
N ALA A 194 17.94 -13.22 36.04
CA ALA A 194 17.92 -14.43 35.24
C ALA A 194 19.20 -15.25 35.48
N THR A 195 19.04 -16.49 35.98
CA THR A 195 20.13 -17.46 36.09
C THR A 195 20.28 -18.19 34.76
N PRO A 196 21.52 -18.41 34.25
CA PRO A 196 21.70 -19.12 32.99
C PRO A 196 21.09 -20.53 33.10
N THR A 197 20.25 -20.90 32.13
CA THR A 197 19.78 -22.28 32.02
C THR A 197 21.00 -23.18 31.77
N PRO A 198 21.19 -24.26 32.55
CA PRO A 198 22.30 -25.17 32.32
C PRO A 198 22.21 -25.73 30.89
N GLU A 199 23.32 -25.66 30.16
CA GLU A 199 23.45 -26.23 28.82
C GLU A 199 23.05 -27.72 28.88
N PRO A 200 22.17 -28.20 27.97
CA PRO A 200 21.80 -29.60 27.97
C PRO A 200 23.07 -30.44 27.81
N ALA A 201 23.27 -31.38 28.73
CA ALA A 201 24.38 -32.32 28.67
C ALA A 201 24.41 -33.01 27.29
N PRO A 202 25.60 -33.29 26.73
CA PRO A 202 25.71 -33.94 25.45
C PRO A 202 24.90 -35.24 25.46
N ILE A 203 23.92 -35.34 24.56
CA ILE A 203 23.14 -36.55 24.31
C ILE A 203 24.09 -37.72 24.03
N THR A 204 24.30 -38.56 25.05
CA THR A 204 25.28 -39.66 24.97
C THR A 204 24.64 -40.96 24.43
N ASP A 205 23.31 -41.00 24.33
CA ASP A 205 22.53 -42.16 23.86
C ASP A 205 22.04 -42.00 22.41
N THR A 206 22.98 -41.74 21.49
CA THR A 206 22.70 -42.02 20.08
C THR A 206 22.89 -43.52 19.85
N VAL A 207 21.78 -44.26 19.76
CA VAL A 207 21.82 -45.65 19.29
C VAL A 207 22.09 -45.62 17.79
N PRO A 208 23.22 -46.17 17.31
CA PRO A 208 23.45 -46.25 15.87
C PRO A 208 22.42 -47.19 15.25
N ILE A 209 21.63 -46.66 14.31
CA ILE A 209 20.81 -47.48 13.42
C ILE A 209 21.74 -48.27 12.49
N SER A 210 22.04 -49.52 12.86
CA SER A 210 22.73 -50.46 11.99
C SER A 210 21.67 -51.26 11.23
N GLY A 211 21.40 -50.90 9.97
CA GLY A 211 20.34 -51.59 9.21
C GLY A 211 20.04 -51.14 7.78
N THR A 212 20.75 -50.17 7.21
CA THR A 212 20.59 -49.88 5.78
C THR A 212 21.46 -50.83 4.96
N VAL A 213 20.86 -51.95 4.57
CA VAL A 213 21.38 -52.75 3.44
C VAL A 213 21.18 -51.92 2.18
N PRO A 214 22.24 -51.59 1.42
CA PRO A 214 22.09 -50.92 0.13
C PRO A 214 21.36 -51.86 -0.82
N THR A 215 20.27 -51.39 -1.42
CA THR A 215 19.61 -52.09 -2.52
C THR A 215 20.60 -52.15 -3.68
N GLN A 216 21.10 -53.35 -3.98
CA GLN A 216 21.90 -53.60 -5.17
C GLN A 216 20.98 -53.38 -6.38
N GLY A 217 21.31 -52.39 -7.20
CA GLY A 217 20.66 -52.21 -8.49
C GLY A 217 21.10 -53.34 -9.41
N ASP A 218 20.14 -54.14 -9.87
CA ASP A 218 20.35 -55.09 -10.94
C ASP A 218 20.30 -54.33 -12.29
N ASP A 219 21.36 -54.50 -13.08
CA ASP A 219 21.49 -54.04 -14.47
C ASP A 219 20.58 -54.84 -15.42
#